data_AF-A0AAE3J337-F1
#
_entry.id   AF-A0AAE3J337-F1
#
_cell.length_a   1.000
_cell.length_b   1.000
_cell.length_c   1.000
_cell.angle_alpha   90.00
_cell.angle_beta   90.00
_cell.angle_gamma   90.00
#
_symmetry.space_group_name_H-M   'P 1'
#
loop_
_entity.id
_entity.type
_entity.pdbx_description
1 polymer ?
#
loop_
_entity_poly.entity_id
_entity_poly.type
_entity_poly.pdbx_seq_one_letter_code
_entity_poly.pdbx_strand_id
1 'polypeptide(L)' 'MNEYQATLKEVTDMFESCGCETDVATPSSSQVLLTVKGAVSMCPPAIFEEHVEKAKELMQSAHPGVAFDVEVKEE' A
#
# COMPACT_ATOMS: atom_id res chain seq x y z
N MET A 1 -2.13 5.46 -19.23
CA MET A 1 -2.32 5.26 -17.78
C MET A 1 -1.15 5.91 -17.08
N ASN A 2 -1.37 6.69 -16.02
CA ASN A 2 -0.26 7.27 -15.25
C ASN A 2 0.50 6.15 -14.54
N GLU A 3 1.83 6.13 -14.64
CA GLU A 3 2.71 5.15 -13.97
C GLU A 3 2.41 5.05 -12.47
N TYR A 4 2.13 6.19 -11.84
CA TYR A 4 1.68 6.30 -10.46
C TYR A 4 0.43 5.45 -10.12
N GLN A 5 -0.58 5.48 -10.98
CA GLN A 5 -1.79 4.66 -10.75
C GLN A 5 -1.53 3.18 -10.98
N ALA A 6 -0.58 2.83 -11.85
CA ALA A 6 -0.17 1.44 -12.05
C ALA A 6 0.56 0.93 -10.81
N THR A 7 1.52 1.69 -10.27
CA THR A 7 2.25 1.33 -9.04
C THR A 7 1.31 1.18 -7.86
N LEU A 8 0.40 2.14 -7.63
CA LEU A 8 -0.60 2.03 -6.58
C LEU A 8 -1.48 0.80 -6.72
N LYS A 9 -1.91 0.49 -7.94
CA LYS A 9 -2.72 -0.69 -8.21
C LYS A 9 -1.96 -1.99 -7.91
N GLU A 10 -0.69 -2.04 -8.28
CA GLU A 10 0.16 -3.19 -7.99
C GLU A 10 0.29 -3.40 -6.48
N VAL A 11 0.48 -2.30 -5.74
CA VAL A 11 0.55 -2.31 -4.28
C VAL A 11 -0.77 -2.77 -3.66
N THR A 12 -1.91 -2.23 -4.07
CA THR A 12 -3.22 -2.61 -3.52
C THR A 12 -3.54 -4.08 -3.82
N ASP A 13 -3.21 -4.57 -5.01
CA ASP A 13 -3.46 -5.97 -5.43
C ASP A 13 -2.70 -6.99 -4.56
N MET A 14 -1.49 -6.64 -4.07
CA MET A 14 -0.75 -7.47 -3.12
C MET A 14 -1.50 -7.67 -1.81
N PHE A 15 -2.06 -6.59 -1.25
CA PHE A 15 -2.82 -6.65 0.00
C PHE A 15 -4.24 -7.23 -0.21
N GLU A 16 -4.86 -6.99 -1.36
CA GLU A 16 -6.13 -7.61 -1.72
C GLU A 16 -6.00 -9.12 -1.93
N SER A 17 -4.85 -9.61 -2.42
CA SER A 17 -4.54 -11.05 -2.48
C SER A 17 -4.48 -11.70 -1.09
N CYS A 18 -4.15 -10.93 -0.05
CA CYS A 18 -4.21 -11.34 1.35
C CYS A 18 -5.64 -11.33 1.93
N GLY A 19 -6.65 -10.95 1.14
CA GLY A 19 -8.03 -10.75 1.60
C GLY A 19 -8.22 -9.47 2.42
N CYS A 20 -7.28 -8.52 2.35
CA CYS A 20 -7.41 -7.21 2.97
C CYS A 20 -8.07 -6.24 1.99
N GLU A 21 -8.95 -5.39 2.47
CA GLU A 21 -9.41 -4.22 1.73
C GLU A 21 -8.33 -3.13 1.78
N THR A 22 -8.12 -2.41 0.69
CA THR A 22 -7.20 -1.27 0.67
C THR A 22 -7.89 0.00 0.24
N ASP A 23 -7.51 1.11 0.87
CA ASP A 23 -8.01 2.44 0.58
C ASP A 23 -6.83 3.38 0.38
N VAL A 24 -6.81 4.10 -0.75
CA VAL A 24 -5.73 5.03 -1.06
C VAL A 24 -6.24 6.45 -0.90
N ALA A 25 -5.63 7.18 0.04
CA ALA A 25 -5.88 8.59 0.26
C ALA A 25 -4.66 9.42 -0.16
N THR A 26 -4.88 10.57 -0.79
CA THR A 26 -3.82 11.53 -1.13
C THR A 26 -4.03 12.83 -0.37
N PRO A 27 -3.62 12.92 0.90
CA PRO A 27 -3.87 14.09 1.74
C PRO A 27 -3.14 15.36 1.25
N SER A 28 -2.11 15.21 0.42
CA SER A 28 -1.39 16.33 -0.21
C SER A 28 -0.84 15.91 -1.57
N SER A 29 -0.48 16.89 -2.40
CA SER A 29 0.06 16.64 -3.76
C SER A 29 1.33 15.79 -3.81
N SER A 30 1.99 15.60 -2.66
CA SER A 30 3.22 14.83 -2.50
C SER A 30 3.12 13.82 -1.34
N GLN A 31 1.91 13.50 -0.88
CA GLN A 31 1.71 12.51 0.17
C GLN A 31 0.60 11.53 -0.19
N VAL A 32 0.84 10.28 0.15
CA VAL A 32 -0.03 9.15 -0.14
C VAL A 32 -0.12 8.31 1.10
N LEU A 33 -1.35 8.03 1.51
CA LEU A 33 -1.67 7.19 2.64
C LEU A 33 -2.44 5.99 2.10
N LEU A 34 -1.83 4.81 2.17
CA LEU A 34 -2.49 3.54 1.91
C LEU A 34 -3.03 2.99 3.23
N THR A 35 -4.34 2.95 3.39
CA THR A 35 -4.98 2.29 4.52
C THR A 35 -5.33 0.86 4.15
N VAL A 36 -4.76 -0.11 4.85
CA VAL A 36 -5.08 -1.53 4.68
C VAL A 36 -6.02 -1.95 5.80
N LYS A 37 -7.27 -2.29 5.44
CA LYS A 37 -8.32 -2.72 6.36
C LYS A 37 -8.57 -4.20 6.21
N GLY A 38 -8.71 -4.92 7.32
CA GLY A 38 -9.17 -6.30 7.29
C GLY A 38 -8.41 -7.18 8.25
N ALA A 39 -8.76 -8.47 8.24
CA ALA A 39 -8.14 -9.45 9.09
C ALA A 39 -6.71 -9.72 8.59
N VAL A 40 -5.73 -8.93 9.05
CA VAL A 40 -4.29 -9.29 8.99
C VAL A 40 -4.01 -10.63 9.69
N SER A 41 -4.98 -11.21 10.39
CA SER A 41 -4.94 -12.61 10.82
C SER A 41 -5.04 -13.63 9.67
N MET A 42 -5.59 -13.24 8.51
CA MET A 42 -5.68 -14.08 7.30
C MET A 42 -4.39 -14.07 6.48
N CYS A 43 -3.59 -13.01 6.57
CA CYS A 43 -2.28 -12.95 5.93
C CYS A 43 -1.16 -13.05 6.97
N PRO A 44 -0.17 -13.95 6.81
CA PRO A 44 0.91 -14.04 7.78
C PRO A 44 1.58 -12.67 7.97
N PRO A 45 1.84 -12.22 9.21
CA PRO A 45 2.40 -10.90 9.46
C PRO A 45 3.73 -10.68 8.73
N ALA A 46 4.54 -11.74 8.57
CA ALA A 46 5.78 -11.69 7.80
C ALA A 46 5.56 -11.42 6.28
N ILE A 47 4.49 -11.99 5.70
CA ILE A 47 4.14 -11.74 4.29
C ILE A 47 3.60 -10.33 4.13
N PHE A 48 2.76 -9.90 5.08
CA PHE A 48 2.21 -8.56 5.10
C PHE A 48 3.31 -7.50 5.21
N GLU A 49 4.28 -7.69 6.11
CA GLU A 49 5.42 -6.79 6.29
C GLU A 49 6.27 -6.71 5.03
N GLU A 50 6.52 -7.84 4.34
CA GLU A 50 7.19 -7.87 3.04
C GLU A 50 6.42 -7.07 1.97
N HIS A 51 5.08 -7.15 1.95
CA HIS A 51 4.25 -6.35 1.05
C HIS A 51 4.34 -4.86 1.36
N VAL A 52 4.38 -4.46 2.63
CA VAL A 52 4.57 -3.06 3.04
C VAL A 52 5.93 -2.54 2.59
N GLU A 53 7.00 -3.31 2.79
CA GLU A 53 8.34 -2.91 2.36
C GLU A 53 8.43 -2.79 0.84
N LYS A 54 7.91 -3.77 0.09
CA LYS A 54 7.87 -3.72 -1.39
C LYS A 54 7.05 -2.53 -1.88
N ALA A 55 5.91 -2.24 -1.25
CA ALA A 55 5.08 -1.11 -1.60
C ALA A 55 5.81 0.23 -1.42
N LYS A 56 6.50 0.39 -0.28
CA LYS A 56 7.34 1.56 -0.01
C LYS A 56 8.47 1.68 -1.02
N GLU A 57 9.18 0.60 -1.31
CA GLU A 57 10.28 0.59 -2.27
C GLU A 57 9.80 0.98 -3.67
N LEU A 58 8.71 0.36 -4.16
CA LEU A 58 8.12 0.67 -5.46
C LEU A 58 7.70 2.14 -5.57
N MET A 59 6.98 2.65 -4.56
CA MET A 59 6.50 4.03 -4.54
C MET A 59 7.64 5.03 -4.42
N GLN A 60 8.65 4.78 -3.57
CA GLN A 60 9.81 5.66 -3.45
C GLN A 60 10.71 5.59 -4.68
N SER A 61 10.83 4.44 -5.34
CA SER A 61 11.62 4.28 -6.55
C SER A 61 10.96 4.97 -7.75
N ALA A 62 9.65 4.82 -7.92
CA ALA A 62 8.89 5.45 -9.00
C ALA A 62 8.65 6.95 -8.72
N HIS A 63 8.45 7.31 -7.46
CA HIS A 63 8.07 8.65 -7.01
C HIS A 63 8.87 9.08 -5.77
N PRO A 64 10.17 9.38 -5.90
CA PRO A 64 11.04 9.73 -4.76
C PRO A 64 10.64 11.04 -4.06
N GLY A 65 9.83 11.87 -4.72
CA GLY A 65 9.27 13.10 -4.13
C GLY A 65 7.94 12.91 -3.41
N VAL A 66 7.43 11.68 -3.32
CA VAL A 66 6.15 11.37 -2.69
C VAL A 66 6.39 10.63 -1.38
N ALA A 67 5.87 11.17 -0.27
CA ALA A 67 5.84 10.45 0.98
C ALA A 67 4.73 9.40 0.92
N PHE A 68 5.11 8.13 1.07
CA PHE A 68 4.20 7.00 1.05
C PHE A 68 4.13 6.38 2.45
N ASP A 69 2.95 6.48 3.06
CA ASP A 69 2.63 5.91 4.37
C ASP A 69 1.63 4.78 4.22
N VAL A 70 1.77 3.74 5.05
CA VAL A 70 0.87 2.60 5.10
C VAL A 70 0.30 2.49 6.50
N GLU A 71 -1.03 2.62 6.62
CA GLU A 71 -1.77 2.50 7.88
C GLU A 71 -2.56 1.19 7.87
N VAL A 72 -2.34 0.32 8.86
CA VAL A 72 -3.07 -0.94 8.98
C VAL A 72 -4.18 -0.77 10.01
N LYS A 73 -5.42 -1.04 9.62
CA LYS A 73 -6.59 -1.04 10.51
C LYS A 73 -7.15 -2.45 10.63
N GLU A 74 -6.92 -3.03 11.80
CA GLU A 74 -7.54 -4.29 12.22
C GLU A 74 -9.00 -4.02 12.63
N GLU A 75 -9.92 -4.76 12.02
CA GLU A 75 -11.35 -4.83 12.40
C GLU A 75 -11.68 -6.14 13.11
#